data_AF-A0A917EP92-F1
#
_entry.id   AF-A0A917EP92-F1
#
_cell.length_a   1.000
_cell.length_b   1.000
_cell.length_c   1.000
_cell.angle_alpha   90.00
_cell.angle_beta   90.00
_cell.angle_gamma   90.00
#
_symmetry.space_group_name_H-M   'P 1'
#
loop_
_entity.id
_entity.type
_entity.pdbx_description
1 polymer ?
#
loop_
_entity_poly.entity_id
_entity_poly.type
_entity_poly.pdbx_seq_one_letter_code
_entity_poly.pdbx_strand_id
1 'polypeptide(L)'
;MAVSLYGLRYKIAAAAVLKAAARRGARLPGARGAVTAAAQKLQPEGEATGSYRGLAAGLLRDALRGETGGEALTYDAVAGLVPAAVTERPPQVETLRAAAERTGAAADLIALGAACRKSYIADFDASAEAYEQAFAANPKDLRAVEGTVVSGARSHFDWPRIWAVAGTLKPSRGPLAASATSATGATRDDSAAGAARPPGAEFWDAVDPLFGPAPDAAALHRAQEALSRHEKHIGSLHQLLIETIAERVQFLGAFGAGARLRGLMAQNRVQELRRIPLESALWLKHLLGAYAWLEQDRALRRTAARPPVDTSDPAVARQVEKLRADVALFGGDPEPLRVHAARRAEEAAAWGAALPAEQRMAELVAGRRVAVVGPAAGGQELGDQDLGELIDSYDVVVRTNLRRPLDPERSAQIGTRTDISYYAALDLIRGYDQIAQTVESGQVQLAVTRPHCLPAFEHPPSWLRFAPFEFGLHFRGAPLGIQRILYDLLQHGPAEIGLFHADFYAGEETLAPGYRDDALQFGPHSQANDPVVMHDLSFEFRFTQRLVRAGLVTPHGTAAEVLGLSAQQYLQRLEDRSPLSGSRHG
;
A
#
# COMPACT_ATOMS: atom_id res chain seq x y z
N MET A 1 -3.64 6.64 3.20
CA MET A 1 -4.73 7.41 3.82
C MET A 1 -5.58 6.51 4.67
N ALA A 2 -5.16 6.29 5.91
CA ALA A 2 -6.03 5.78 6.96
C ALA A 2 -6.44 6.90 7.91
N VAL A 3 -7.39 7.71 7.46
CA VAL A 3 -8.13 8.57 8.38
C VAL A 3 -9.12 7.66 9.10
N SER A 4 -9.04 7.50 10.42
CA SER A 4 -10.09 6.76 11.14
C SER A 4 -11.38 7.57 11.14
N LEU A 5 -12.51 6.89 10.96
CA LEU A 5 -13.77 7.53 10.61
C LEU A 5 -14.73 7.66 11.80
N TYR A 6 -14.23 7.58 13.03
CA TYR A 6 -15.07 7.79 14.20
C TYR A 6 -15.65 9.22 14.15
N GLY A 7 -16.94 9.33 13.85
CA GLY A 7 -17.63 10.60 13.59
C GLY A 7 -17.49 11.17 12.16
N LEU A 8 -16.77 10.52 11.24
CA LEU A 8 -16.68 10.92 9.82
C LEU A 8 -17.72 10.23 8.92
N ARG A 9 -18.33 9.12 9.34
CA ARG A 9 -19.37 8.40 8.56
C ARG A 9 -20.42 9.34 7.96
N TYR A 10 -21.01 10.20 8.80
CA TYR A 10 -22.01 11.16 8.35
C TYR A 10 -21.43 12.27 7.47
N LYS A 11 -20.16 12.62 7.66
CA LYS A 11 -19.47 13.61 6.82
C LYS A 11 -19.16 13.06 5.44
N ILE A 12 -18.72 11.81 5.34
CA ILE A 12 -18.52 11.13 4.05
C ILE A 12 -19.85 11.04 3.30
N ALA A 13 -20.92 10.63 3.99
CA ALA A 13 -22.25 10.57 3.40
C ALA A 13 -22.73 11.96 2.94
N ALA A 14 -22.56 12.99 3.76
CA ALA A 14 -22.93 14.37 3.41
C ALA A 14 -22.10 14.90 2.23
N ALA A 15 -20.80 14.64 2.21
CA ALA A 15 -19.91 14.99 1.11
C ALA A 15 -20.33 14.32 -0.20
N ALA A 16 -20.69 13.02 -0.15
CA ALA A 16 -21.17 12.28 -1.30
C ALA A 16 -22.48 12.89 -1.86
N VAL A 17 -23.43 13.21 -0.99
CA VAL A 17 -24.70 13.85 -1.38
C VAL A 17 -24.45 15.24 -1.98
N LEU A 18 -23.62 16.06 -1.34
CA LEU A 18 -23.29 17.41 -1.81
C LEU A 18 -22.61 17.36 -3.19
N LYS A 19 -21.62 16.48 -3.37
CA LYS A 19 -20.89 16.31 -4.63
C LYS A 19 -21.82 15.84 -5.76
N ALA A 20 -22.67 14.85 -5.50
CA ALA A 20 -23.64 14.37 -6.47
C ALA A 20 -24.66 15.47 -6.85
N ALA A 21 -25.16 16.23 -5.87
CA ALA A 21 -26.06 17.35 -6.11
C ALA A 21 -25.39 18.46 -6.93
N ALA A 22 -24.16 18.85 -6.59
CA ALA A 22 -23.38 19.85 -7.31
C ALA A 22 -23.13 19.45 -8.77
N ARG A 23 -22.81 18.17 -9.03
CA ARG A 23 -22.64 17.64 -10.39
C ARG A 23 -23.91 17.70 -11.21
N ARG A 24 -25.03 17.22 -10.66
CA ARG A 24 -26.34 17.27 -11.35
C ARG A 24 -26.75 18.72 -11.60
N GLY A 25 -26.56 19.60 -10.62
CA GLY A 25 -26.80 21.03 -10.75
C GLY A 25 -25.95 21.65 -11.85
N ALA A 26 -24.65 21.35 -11.91
CA ALA A 26 -23.73 21.92 -12.91
C ALA A 26 -24.07 21.55 -14.36
N ARG A 27 -24.95 20.56 -14.60
CA ARG A 27 -25.49 20.23 -15.94
C ARG A 27 -26.61 21.18 -16.39
N LEU A 28 -27.19 21.95 -15.47
CA LEU A 28 -28.22 22.95 -15.80
C LEU A 28 -27.55 24.23 -16.36
N PRO A 29 -28.14 24.88 -17.39
CA PRO A 29 -27.64 26.15 -17.89
C PRO A 29 -27.50 27.19 -16.77
N GLY A 30 -26.34 27.86 -16.69
CA GLY A 30 -26.04 28.89 -15.69
C GLY A 30 -25.64 28.38 -14.29
N ALA A 31 -25.96 27.15 -13.93
CA ALA A 31 -25.69 26.61 -12.58
C ALA A 31 -24.20 26.36 -12.31
N ARG A 32 -23.38 26.11 -13.35
CA ARG A 32 -21.92 25.96 -13.23
C ARG A 32 -21.29 27.19 -12.56
N GLY A 33 -21.73 28.41 -12.93
CA GLY A 33 -21.24 29.65 -12.32
C GLY A 33 -21.59 29.75 -10.84
N ALA A 34 -22.80 29.35 -10.46
CA ALA A 34 -23.24 29.34 -9.07
C ALA A 34 -22.42 28.35 -8.21
N VAL A 35 -22.13 27.15 -8.71
CA VAL A 35 -21.29 26.17 -8.01
C VAL A 35 -19.85 26.69 -7.87
N THR A 36 -19.29 27.34 -8.89
CA THR A 36 -17.96 27.96 -8.82
C THR A 36 -17.92 29.06 -7.76
N ALA A 37 -18.91 29.96 -7.75
CA ALA A 37 -19.00 31.03 -6.76
C ALA A 37 -19.16 30.48 -5.33
N ALA A 38 -19.94 29.41 -5.15
CA ALA A 38 -20.06 28.72 -3.88
C ALA A 38 -18.73 28.10 -3.44
N ALA A 39 -17.99 27.46 -4.34
CA ALA A 39 -16.68 26.89 -4.05
C ALA A 39 -15.67 27.97 -3.64
N GLN A 40 -15.68 29.12 -4.33
CA GLN A 40 -14.82 30.27 -3.99
C GLN A 40 -15.18 30.86 -2.62
N LYS A 41 -16.48 31.05 -2.32
CA LYS A 41 -16.94 31.56 -1.01
C LYS A 41 -16.62 30.61 0.15
N LEU A 42 -16.57 29.31 -0.13
CA LEU A 42 -16.19 28.28 0.84
C LEU A 42 -14.68 28.09 0.94
N GLN A 43 -13.86 28.66 0.07
CA GLN A 43 -12.41 28.58 0.20
C GLN A 43 -12.01 29.29 1.50
N PRO A 44 -11.35 28.60 2.45
CA PRO A 44 -10.89 29.25 3.67
C PRO A 44 -9.78 30.26 3.35
N GLU A 45 -9.89 31.45 3.94
CA GLU A 45 -8.80 32.44 4.01
C GLU A 45 -8.07 32.22 5.33
N GLY A 46 -6.84 31.72 5.29
CA GLY A 46 -6.01 31.51 6.49
C GLY A 46 -6.37 30.33 7.40
N GLU A 47 -7.45 29.57 7.13
CA GLU A 47 -7.70 28.31 7.84
C GLU A 47 -6.88 27.15 7.22
N ALA A 48 -6.57 26.14 8.02
CA ALA A 48 -5.94 24.92 7.53
C ALA A 48 -6.79 24.28 6.42
N THR A 49 -6.14 23.78 5.36
CA THR A 49 -6.79 23.12 4.20
C THR A 49 -7.69 21.93 4.55
N GLY A 50 -7.60 21.41 5.78
CA GLY A 50 -8.49 20.39 6.34
C GLY A 50 -9.78 20.90 7.00
N SER A 51 -10.07 22.21 6.96
CA SER A 51 -11.32 22.75 7.51
C SER A 51 -12.54 22.25 6.71
N TYR A 52 -13.72 22.19 7.34
CA TYR A 52 -14.96 21.77 6.66
C TYR A 52 -15.25 22.62 5.42
N ARG A 53 -14.93 23.92 5.48
CA ARG A 53 -15.09 24.85 4.38
C ARG A 53 -14.13 24.51 3.24
N GLY A 54 -12.85 24.27 3.56
CA GLY A 54 -11.84 23.84 2.59
C GLY A 54 -12.20 22.53 1.89
N LEU A 55 -12.65 21.53 2.66
CA LEU A 55 -13.11 20.25 2.11
C LEU A 55 -14.31 20.43 1.20
N ALA A 56 -15.31 21.21 1.61
CA ALA A 56 -16.49 21.49 0.78
C ALA A 56 -16.12 22.24 -0.52
N ALA A 57 -15.25 23.25 -0.44
CA ALA A 57 -14.74 23.97 -1.60
C ALA A 57 -13.97 23.05 -2.56
N GLY A 58 -13.14 22.15 -2.03
CA GLY A 58 -12.47 21.10 -2.81
C GLY A 58 -13.46 20.20 -3.55
N LEU A 59 -14.44 19.65 -2.83
CA LEU A 59 -15.48 18.78 -3.40
C LEU A 59 -16.29 19.46 -4.50
N LEU A 60 -16.64 20.74 -4.33
CA LEU A 60 -17.35 21.50 -5.36
C LEU A 60 -16.48 21.74 -6.60
N ARG A 61 -15.19 22.07 -6.43
CA ARG A 61 -14.27 22.20 -7.57
C ARG A 61 -14.08 20.87 -8.30
N ASP A 62 -13.95 19.77 -7.56
CA ASP A 62 -13.86 18.44 -8.13
C ASP A 62 -15.16 18.01 -8.81
N ALA A 63 -16.32 18.46 -8.34
CA ALA A 63 -17.60 18.28 -9.03
C ALA A 63 -17.68 19.04 -10.37
N LEU A 64 -16.91 20.12 -10.51
CA LEU A 64 -16.87 20.96 -11.70
C LEU A 64 -15.80 20.56 -12.71
N ARG A 65 -14.78 19.81 -12.30
CA ARG A 65 -13.77 19.26 -13.20
C ARG A 65 -14.45 18.31 -14.18
N GLY A 66 -14.48 18.69 -15.46
CA GLY A 66 -14.77 17.74 -16.53
C GLY A 66 -13.58 16.81 -16.73
N GLU A 67 -13.77 15.70 -17.43
CA GLU A 67 -12.63 14.93 -17.91
C GLU A 67 -11.79 15.84 -18.82
N THR A 68 -10.58 16.14 -18.38
CA THR A 68 -9.59 16.77 -19.24
C THR A 68 -9.01 15.67 -20.11
N GLY A 69 -9.54 15.51 -21.31
CA GLY A 69 -8.85 14.77 -22.37
C GLY A 69 -7.51 15.44 -22.66
N GLY A 70 -6.50 14.64 -22.98
CA GLY A 70 -5.16 15.10 -23.34
C GLY A 70 -4.24 13.92 -23.65
N GLU A 71 -3.13 14.21 -24.31
CA GLU A 71 -2.13 13.22 -24.73
C GLU A 71 -1.20 12.79 -23.59
N ALA A 72 -1.28 13.46 -22.43
CA ALA A 72 -0.46 13.13 -21.28
C ALA A 72 -1.11 12.05 -20.39
N LEU A 73 -0.29 11.40 -19.56
CA LEU A 73 -0.72 10.44 -18.55
C LEU A 73 -0.45 10.97 -17.14
N THR A 74 -1.33 10.64 -16.20
CA THR A 74 -1.14 10.85 -14.75
C THR A 74 -1.54 9.59 -13.99
N TYR A 75 -1.05 9.46 -12.76
CA TYR A 75 -1.36 8.32 -11.91
C TYR A 75 -2.58 8.57 -11.02
N ASP A 76 -3.58 7.69 -11.16
CA ASP A 76 -4.72 7.55 -10.26
C ASP A 76 -4.55 6.33 -9.35
N ALA A 77 -4.80 6.50 -8.04
CA ALA A 77 -4.58 5.45 -7.04
C ALA A 77 -5.55 4.25 -7.11
N VAL A 78 -6.57 4.33 -7.97
CA VAL A 78 -7.54 3.24 -8.22
C VAL A 78 -7.43 2.76 -9.67
N ALA A 79 -7.48 3.66 -10.64
CA ALA A 79 -7.49 3.37 -12.07
C ALA A 79 -6.09 3.26 -12.72
N GLY A 80 -5.02 3.58 -11.98
CA GLY A 80 -3.65 3.61 -12.50
C GLY A 80 -3.42 4.76 -13.46
N LEU A 81 -2.66 4.52 -14.54
CA LEU A 81 -2.39 5.53 -15.56
C LEU A 81 -3.69 5.91 -16.27
N VAL A 82 -4.05 7.19 -16.19
CA VAL A 82 -5.20 7.80 -16.84
C VAL A 82 -4.79 9.04 -17.62
N PRO A 83 -5.55 9.46 -18.63
CA PRO A 83 -5.24 10.67 -19.38
C PRO A 83 -5.28 11.91 -18.51
N ALA A 84 -4.46 12.87 -18.89
CA ALA A 84 -4.45 14.19 -18.32
C ALA A 84 -4.19 15.24 -19.41
N ALA A 85 -4.64 16.47 -19.16
CA ALA A 85 -4.26 17.61 -20.00
C ALA A 85 -2.77 17.95 -19.90
N VAL A 86 -2.11 17.60 -18.79
CA VAL A 86 -0.71 17.95 -18.53
C VAL A 86 -0.01 16.75 -17.89
N THR A 87 1.21 16.47 -18.34
CA THR A 87 2.07 15.44 -17.74
C THR A 87 2.32 15.77 -16.27
N GLU A 88 2.08 14.79 -15.40
CA GLU A 88 2.45 14.92 -13.99
C GLU A 88 3.96 15.06 -13.88
N ARG A 89 4.42 16.16 -13.28
CA ARG A 89 5.85 16.39 -13.04
C ARG A 89 6.28 15.81 -11.69
N PRO A 90 7.56 15.43 -11.53
CA PRO A 90 8.12 15.17 -10.21
C PRO A 90 7.86 16.35 -9.28
N PRO A 91 7.58 16.08 -7.99
CA PRO A 91 7.45 17.17 -7.03
C PRO A 91 8.78 17.94 -6.95
N GLN A 92 8.68 19.27 -6.94
CA GLN A 92 9.84 20.16 -6.82
C GLN A 92 10.21 20.27 -5.34
N VAL A 93 10.96 19.29 -4.82
CA VAL A 93 11.27 19.14 -3.38
C VAL A 93 11.87 20.41 -2.80
N GLU A 94 12.84 21.02 -3.48
CA GLU A 94 13.48 22.26 -3.00
C GLU A 94 12.52 23.46 -2.94
N THR A 95 11.60 23.57 -3.90
CA THR A 95 10.56 24.60 -3.86
C THR A 95 9.59 24.37 -2.69
N LEU A 96 9.22 23.12 -2.43
CA LEU A 96 8.37 22.76 -1.29
C LEU A 96 9.10 22.98 0.04
N ARG A 97 10.39 22.70 0.10
CA ARG A 97 11.26 22.94 1.26
C ARG A 97 11.33 24.43 1.58
N ALA A 98 11.67 25.26 0.61
CA ALA A 98 11.71 26.72 0.78
C ALA A 98 10.34 27.30 1.18
N ALA A 99 9.23 26.75 0.68
CA ALA A 99 7.90 27.15 1.10
C ALA A 99 7.63 26.78 2.57
N ALA A 100 7.95 25.55 2.97
CA ALA A 100 7.77 25.06 4.33
C ALA A 100 8.63 25.83 5.34
N GLU A 101 9.89 26.13 5.01
CA GLU A 101 10.79 26.95 5.84
C GLU A 101 10.28 28.38 6.02
N ARG A 102 9.72 28.97 4.96
CA ARG A 102 9.19 30.34 5.00
C ARG A 102 7.93 30.46 5.83
N THR A 103 7.01 29.49 5.75
CA THR A 103 5.68 29.61 6.36
C THR A 103 5.57 28.88 7.71
N GLY A 104 6.33 27.79 7.90
CA GLY A 104 6.14 26.86 9.01
C GLY A 104 4.75 26.21 9.06
N ALA A 105 3.95 26.34 7.99
CA ALA A 105 2.57 25.89 8.00
C ALA A 105 2.50 24.36 7.88
N ALA A 106 1.67 23.72 8.71
CA ALA A 106 1.50 22.27 8.70
C ALA A 106 1.15 21.71 7.31
N ALA A 107 0.40 22.45 6.49
CA ALA A 107 0.05 22.03 5.13
C ALA A 107 1.27 21.98 4.19
N ASP A 108 2.17 22.96 4.26
CA ASP A 108 3.38 23.01 3.44
C ASP A 108 4.38 21.94 3.88
N LEU A 109 4.51 21.74 5.19
CA LEU A 109 5.30 20.65 5.78
C LEU A 109 4.77 19.26 5.38
N ILE A 110 3.45 19.05 5.38
CA ILE A 110 2.83 17.81 4.88
C ILE A 110 3.12 17.60 3.39
N ALA A 111 3.08 18.68 2.58
CA ALA A 111 3.37 18.60 1.15
C ALA A 111 4.83 18.23 0.89
N LEU A 112 5.77 18.84 1.62
CA LEU A 112 7.18 18.47 1.61
C LEU A 112 7.36 17.00 2.02
N GLY A 113 6.82 16.60 3.17
CA GLY A 113 6.92 15.23 3.66
C GLY A 113 6.36 14.21 2.67
N ALA A 114 5.23 14.53 2.03
CA ALA A 114 4.61 13.68 1.00
C ALA A 114 5.46 13.56 -0.27
N ALA A 115 6.16 14.63 -0.67
CA ALA A 115 7.09 14.63 -1.78
C ALA A 115 8.31 13.76 -1.47
N CYS A 116 8.97 13.98 -0.33
CA CYS A 116 10.17 13.26 0.07
C CYS A 116 9.95 11.73 0.19
N ARG A 117 8.77 11.30 0.68
CA ARG A 117 8.45 9.86 0.77
C ARG A 117 8.06 9.17 -0.53
N LYS A 118 7.89 9.90 -1.65
CA LYS A 118 7.56 9.23 -2.93
C LYS A 118 8.64 8.20 -3.21
N SER A 119 8.28 6.98 -3.65
CA SER A 119 9.24 5.86 -3.66
C SER A 119 10.39 6.00 -4.66
N TYR A 120 10.31 6.94 -5.59
CA TYR A 120 11.41 7.29 -6.51
C TYR A 120 12.29 8.44 -5.97
N ILE A 121 11.93 9.04 -4.82
CA ILE A 121 12.75 10.00 -4.06
C ILE A 121 13.30 9.29 -2.81
N ALA A 122 12.40 8.71 -2.01
CA ALA A 122 12.70 7.89 -0.84
C ALA A 122 13.63 8.56 0.20
N ASP A 123 13.49 9.87 0.38
CA ASP A 123 14.14 10.63 1.44
C ASP A 123 13.26 10.57 2.70
N PHE A 124 13.33 9.43 3.41
CA PHE A 124 12.46 9.17 4.56
C PHE A 124 12.84 9.98 5.80
N ASP A 125 14.08 10.46 5.90
CA ASP A 125 14.50 11.35 6.98
C ASP A 125 13.84 12.71 6.85
N ALA A 126 14.03 13.39 5.72
CA ALA A 126 13.38 14.67 5.47
C ALA A 126 11.84 14.53 5.51
N SER A 127 11.32 13.36 5.10
CA SER A 127 9.90 13.08 5.21
C SER A 127 9.42 12.99 6.66
N ALA A 128 10.09 12.20 7.50
CA ALA A 128 9.76 12.04 8.91
C ALA A 128 9.85 13.38 9.65
N GLU A 129 10.94 14.13 9.47
CA GLU A 129 11.14 15.45 10.07
C GLU A 129 10.02 16.43 9.68
N ALA A 130 9.69 16.51 8.39
CA ALA A 130 8.62 17.39 7.93
C ALA A 130 7.26 17.01 8.52
N TYR A 131 6.94 15.71 8.65
CA TYR A 131 5.69 15.27 9.25
C TYR A 131 5.61 15.53 10.76
N GLU A 132 6.71 15.40 11.48
CA GLU A 132 6.75 15.72 12.90
C GLU A 132 6.65 17.22 13.16
N GLN A 133 7.33 18.03 12.37
CA GLN A 133 7.15 19.49 12.41
C GLN A 133 5.71 19.87 12.07
N ALA A 134 5.09 19.21 11.09
CA ALA A 134 3.68 19.42 10.76
C ALA A 134 2.76 19.03 11.93
N PHE A 135 3.08 17.94 12.64
CA PHE A 135 2.34 17.52 13.83
C PHE A 135 2.53 18.53 14.97
N ALA A 136 3.73 19.04 15.20
CA ALA A 136 3.97 20.09 16.19
C ALA A 136 3.19 21.37 15.87
N ALA A 137 3.12 21.76 14.59
CA ALA A 137 2.33 22.90 14.14
C ALA A 137 0.81 22.67 14.25
N ASN A 138 0.34 21.44 14.04
CA ASN A 138 -1.07 21.07 14.19
C ASN A 138 -1.23 19.60 14.65
N PRO A 139 -1.30 19.35 15.97
CA PRO A 139 -1.40 17.99 16.52
C PRO A 139 -2.69 17.24 16.16
N LYS A 140 -3.67 17.93 15.56
CA LYS A 140 -4.94 17.35 15.12
C LYS A 140 -4.92 16.90 13.66
N ASP A 141 -3.85 17.17 12.90
CA ASP A 141 -3.75 16.72 11.52
C ASP A 141 -3.34 15.25 11.43
N LEU A 142 -4.30 14.39 11.15
CA LEU A 142 -4.09 12.95 11.06
C LEU A 142 -3.12 12.55 9.93
N ARG A 143 -2.91 13.40 8.92
CA ARG A 143 -1.92 13.15 7.87
C ARG A 143 -0.50 13.27 8.39
N ALA A 144 -0.27 14.17 9.36
CA ALA A 144 1.02 14.30 10.03
C ALA A 144 1.33 13.09 10.90
N VAL A 145 0.31 12.57 11.61
CA VAL A 145 0.43 11.33 12.39
C VAL A 145 0.72 10.13 11.47
N GLU A 146 -0.07 9.92 10.41
CA GLU A 146 0.15 8.85 9.43
C GLU A 146 1.55 8.96 8.80
N GLY A 147 1.97 10.17 8.42
CA GLY A 147 3.28 10.42 7.84
C GLY A 147 4.44 10.16 8.79
N THR A 148 4.30 10.52 10.08
CA THR A 148 5.31 10.25 11.12
C THR A 148 5.47 8.75 11.34
N VAL A 149 4.36 8.00 11.47
CA VAL A 149 4.39 6.54 11.66
C VAL A 149 5.07 5.86 10.47
N VAL A 150 4.59 6.12 9.25
CA VAL A 150 5.09 5.45 8.05
C VAL A 150 6.53 5.85 7.73
N SER A 151 6.89 7.12 7.85
CA SER A 151 8.24 7.58 7.48
C SER A 151 9.24 7.29 8.59
N GLY A 152 8.89 7.50 9.85
CA GLY A 152 9.74 7.21 11.00
C GLY A 152 10.10 5.72 11.11
N ALA A 153 9.15 4.82 10.82
CA ALA A 153 9.42 3.39 10.76
C ALA A 153 10.33 2.97 9.59
N ARG A 154 10.58 3.85 8.62
CA ARG A 154 11.45 3.60 7.45
C ARG A 154 12.74 4.44 7.47
N SER A 155 12.82 5.43 8.35
CA SER A 155 13.99 6.28 8.56
C SER A 155 14.67 5.94 9.89
N HIS A 156 14.50 6.75 10.93
CA HIS A 156 15.23 6.66 12.18
C HIS A 156 14.83 5.48 13.08
N PHE A 157 13.66 4.84 12.85
CA PHE A 157 13.18 3.67 13.60
C PHE A 157 13.06 3.89 15.13
N ASP A 158 12.86 5.15 15.55
CA ASP A 158 12.73 5.56 16.96
C ASP A 158 11.26 5.43 17.38
N TRP A 159 10.93 4.27 17.93
CA TRP A 159 9.58 3.95 18.39
C TRP A 159 9.06 4.86 19.52
N PRO A 160 9.89 5.27 20.50
CA PRO A 160 9.48 6.32 21.46
C PRO A 160 9.02 7.60 20.76
N ARG A 161 9.77 8.10 19.77
CA ARG A 161 9.44 9.31 19.01
C ARG A 161 8.16 9.14 18.18
N ILE A 162 8.02 8.01 17.48
CA ILE A 162 6.80 7.68 16.72
C ILE A 162 5.58 7.61 17.66
N TRP A 163 5.74 6.97 18.82
CA TRP A 163 4.66 6.78 19.79
C TRP A 163 4.25 8.07 20.50
N ALA A 164 5.17 9.02 20.70
CA ALA A 164 4.83 10.34 21.21
C ALA A 164 3.78 11.06 20.33
N VAL A 165 3.79 10.79 19.03
CA VAL A 165 2.81 11.31 18.06
C VAL A 165 1.57 10.42 18.01
N ALA A 166 1.72 9.12 17.74
CA ALA A 166 0.59 8.20 17.57
C ALA A 166 -0.23 8.02 18.86
N GLY A 167 0.43 8.01 20.02
CA GLY A 167 -0.18 7.88 21.34
C GLY A 167 -1.13 9.02 21.70
N THR A 168 -1.04 10.18 21.03
CA THR A 168 -2.02 11.27 21.19
C THR A 168 -3.43 10.92 20.72
N LEU A 169 -3.56 9.82 19.95
CA LEU A 169 -4.84 9.29 19.46
C LEU A 169 -5.54 8.38 20.47
N LYS A 170 -4.94 8.11 21.64
CA LYS A 170 -5.59 7.35 22.71
C LYS A 170 -6.93 8.00 23.10
N PRO A 171 -8.01 7.22 23.24
CA PRO A 171 -9.31 7.79 23.52
C PRO A 171 -9.38 8.32 24.96
N SER A 172 -10.06 9.45 25.14
CA SER A 172 -10.33 10.02 26.47
C SER A 172 -11.59 9.46 27.14
N ARG A 173 -12.34 8.59 26.44
CA ARG A 173 -13.62 8.02 26.89
C ARG A 173 -13.77 6.57 26.43
N GLY A 174 -14.62 5.82 27.12
CA GLY A 174 -14.95 4.44 26.77
C GLY A 174 -14.13 3.39 27.53
N PRO A 175 -14.27 2.11 27.17
CA PRO A 175 -13.67 0.98 27.90
C PRO A 175 -12.13 0.96 27.82
N LEU A 176 -11.55 1.62 26.81
CA LEU A 176 -10.11 1.78 26.65
C LEU A 176 -9.67 3.23 26.88
N ALA A 177 -10.44 4.01 27.67
CA ALA A 177 -10.06 5.38 27.99
C ALA A 177 -8.68 5.43 28.66
N ALA A 178 -7.77 6.23 28.11
CA ALA A 178 -6.49 6.51 28.73
C ALA A 178 -6.62 7.51 29.87
N SER A 179 -5.71 7.44 30.85
CA SER A 179 -5.58 8.50 31.85
C SER A 179 -5.22 9.81 31.14
N ALA A 180 -5.65 10.94 31.70
CA ALA A 180 -5.30 12.27 31.20
C ALA A 180 -3.80 12.62 31.42
N THR A 181 -2.97 11.64 31.78
CA THR A 181 -1.51 11.74 31.82
C THR A 181 -1.01 12.31 30.50
N SER A 182 -0.29 13.41 30.59
CA SER A 182 0.14 14.19 29.43
C SER A 182 1.02 13.33 28.52
N ALA A 183 0.79 13.43 27.22
CA ALA A 183 1.60 12.79 26.17
C ALA A 183 3.11 13.10 26.28
N THR A 184 3.51 14.06 27.12
CA THR A 184 4.89 14.45 27.41
C THR A 184 5.62 13.55 28.41
N GLY A 185 5.01 12.47 28.92
CA GLY A 185 5.68 11.54 29.85
C GLY A 185 5.99 12.13 31.24
N ALA A 186 5.57 13.37 31.51
CA ALA A 186 5.60 13.92 32.86
C ALA A 186 4.58 13.18 33.72
N THR A 187 5.08 12.32 34.60
CA THR A 187 4.29 11.73 35.68
C THR A 187 3.72 12.89 36.48
N ARG A 188 2.42 13.14 36.33
CA ARG A 188 1.71 13.96 37.31
C ARG A 188 1.89 13.21 38.63
N ASP A 189 2.34 13.90 39.67
CA ASP A 189 2.48 13.33 41.00
C ASP A 189 1.08 12.85 41.44
N ASP A 190 0.78 11.58 41.18
CA ASP A 190 -0.50 10.91 41.46
C ASP A 190 -0.67 10.63 42.97
N SER A 191 0.08 11.35 43.81
CA SER A 191 -0.05 11.34 45.26
C SER A 191 -1.37 11.93 45.76
N ALA A 192 -2.20 12.49 44.87
CA ALA A 192 -3.61 12.76 45.16
C ALA A 192 -4.41 11.45 45.21
N ALA A 193 -4.32 10.76 46.36
CA ALA A 193 -4.74 9.39 46.66
C ALA A 193 -6.25 9.06 46.54
N GLY A 194 -6.98 9.53 45.54
CA GLY A 194 -8.42 9.29 45.40
C GLY A 194 -9.01 9.25 43.99
N ALA A 195 -8.22 9.44 42.93
CA ALA A 195 -8.74 9.33 41.57
C ALA A 195 -8.88 7.86 41.16
N ALA A 196 -10.09 7.43 40.79
CA ALA A 196 -10.32 6.10 40.26
C ALA A 196 -9.51 5.88 38.99
N ARG A 197 -8.74 4.77 38.93
CA ARG A 197 -7.96 4.37 37.75
C ARG A 197 -8.91 4.25 36.53
N PRO A 198 -8.57 4.84 35.37
CA PRO A 198 -9.46 4.81 34.22
C PRO A 198 -9.62 3.35 33.72
N PRO A 199 -10.78 3.00 33.14
CA PRO A 199 -11.06 1.62 32.74
C PRO A 199 -10.02 1.01 31.78
N GLY A 200 -9.39 1.84 30.95
CA GLY A 200 -8.39 1.39 29.98
C GLY A 200 -6.96 1.36 30.49
N ALA A 201 -6.68 1.73 31.75
CA ALA A 201 -5.30 1.84 32.25
C ALA A 201 -4.54 0.52 32.13
N GLU A 202 -5.15 -0.60 32.52
CA GLU A 202 -4.51 -1.92 32.43
C GLU A 202 -4.08 -2.26 31.00
N PHE A 203 -4.90 -1.92 30.00
CA PHE A 203 -4.58 -2.14 28.60
C PHE A 203 -3.38 -1.29 28.17
N TRP A 204 -3.37 0.00 28.51
CA TRP A 204 -2.29 0.91 28.11
C TRP A 204 -0.99 0.63 28.84
N ASP A 205 -1.03 0.25 30.11
CA ASP A 205 0.16 -0.14 30.88
C ASP A 205 0.84 -1.41 30.31
N ALA A 206 0.08 -2.26 29.61
CA ALA A 206 0.63 -3.40 28.89
C ALA A 206 1.20 -3.01 27.51
N VAL A 207 0.55 -2.08 26.80
CA VAL A 207 0.91 -1.72 25.41
C VAL A 207 2.03 -0.67 25.33
N ASP A 208 2.01 0.35 26.19
CA ASP A 208 2.98 1.45 26.15
C ASP A 208 4.45 1.02 26.24
N PRO A 209 4.81 0.03 27.08
CA PRO A 209 6.19 -0.46 27.15
C PRO A 209 6.73 -1.00 25.83
N LEU A 210 5.88 -1.46 24.89
CA LEU A 210 6.33 -1.92 23.57
C LEU A 210 7.07 -0.82 22.79
N PHE A 211 6.73 0.43 23.04
CA PHE A 211 7.28 1.57 22.32
C PHE A 211 8.53 2.16 22.98
N GLY A 212 9.10 1.47 23.98
CA GLY A 212 10.45 1.78 24.45
C GLY A 212 11.52 1.44 23.40
N PRO A 213 12.78 1.89 23.59
CA PRO A 213 13.88 1.62 22.65
C PRO A 213 14.15 0.13 22.45
N ALA A 214 14.06 -0.67 23.51
CA ALA A 214 14.31 -2.11 23.51
C ALA A 214 13.33 -2.83 24.46
N PRO A 215 12.06 -3.04 24.06
CA PRO A 215 11.10 -3.77 24.87
C PRO A 215 11.54 -5.24 25.02
N ASP A 216 11.38 -5.79 26.22
CA ASP A 216 11.69 -7.20 26.48
C ASP A 216 10.55 -8.13 26.03
N ALA A 217 10.84 -9.44 25.98
CA ALA A 217 9.86 -10.47 25.62
C ALA A 217 8.67 -10.50 26.59
N ALA A 218 8.88 -10.13 27.86
CA ALA A 218 7.82 -10.08 28.86
C ALA A 218 6.82 -8.95 28.58
N ALA A 219 7.28 -7.78 28.13
CA ALA A 219 6.45 -6.67 27.69
C ALA A 219 5.63 -7.07 26.46
N LEU A 220 6.26 -7.72 25.47
CA LEU A 220 5.55 -8.25 24.30
C LEU A 220 4.45 -9.23 24.72
N HIS A 221 4.76 -10.18 25.59
CA HIS A 221 3.79 -11.16 26.07
C HIS A 221 2.60 -10.50 26.80
N ARG A 222 2.86 -9.60 27.76
CA ARG A 222 1.81 -8.85 28.47
C ARG A 222 0.92 -8.07 27.50
N ALA A 223 1.52 -7.41 26.51
CA ALA A 223 0.77 -6.70 25.49
C ALA A 223 -0.10 -7.64 24.66
N GLN A 224 0.42 -8.79 24.21
CA GLN A 224 -0.35 -9.79 23.47
C GLN A 224 -1.56 -10.29 24.27
N GLU A 225 -1.38 -10.58 25.57
CA GLU A 225 -2.47 -10.98 26.46
C GLU A 225 -3.53 -9.87 26.58
N ALA A 226 -3.11 -8.61 26.77
CA ALA A 226 -4.01 -7.46 26.84
C ALA A 226 -4.76 -7.25 25.51
N LEU A 227 -4.08 -7.38 24.37
CA LEU A 227 -4.69 -7.28 23.04
C LEU A 227 -5.78 -8.34 22.85
N SER A 228 -5.51 -9.59 23.24
CA SER A 228 -6.50 -10.67 23.19
C SER A 228 -7.66 -10.44 24.16
N ARG A 229 -7.39 -10.04 25.42
CA ARG A 229 -8.43 -9.81 26.43
C ARG A 229 -9.38 -8.67 26.05
N HIS A 230 -8.85 -7.63 25.41
CA HIS A 230 -9.61 -6.43 25.03
C HIS A 230 -10.02 -6.40 23.55
N GLU A 231 -9.92 -7.51 22.82
CA GLU A 231 -10.17 -7.61 21.37
C GLU A 231 -11.48 -6.93 20.93
N LYS A 232 -12.58 -7.19 21.64
CA LYS A 232 -13.91 -6.63 21.37
C LYS A 232 -13.98 -5.10 21.45
N HIS A 233 -13.02 -4.45 22.09
CA HIS A 233 -12.96 -3.00 22.27
C HIS A 233 -11.94 -2.33 21.35
N ILE A 234 -10.90 -3.06 20.90
CA ILE A 234 -9.83 -2.51 20.07
C ILE A 234 -10.37 -1.97 18.75
N GLY A 235 -11.39 -2.61 18.15
CA GLY A 235 -12.01 -2.13 16.92
C GLY A 235 -12.59 -0.70 17.03
N SER A 236 -12.82 -0.18 18.24
CA SER A 236 -13.29 1.20 18.47
C SER A 236 -12.17 2.24 18.57
N LEU A 237 -10.91 1.81 18.64
CA LEU A 237 -9.75 2.70 18.65
C LEU A 237 -9.57 3.39 17.29
N HIS A 238 -8.82 4.49 17.29
CA HIS A 238 -8.42 5.16 16.06
C HIS A 238 -7.60 4.21 15.18
N GLN A 239 -7.92 4.11 13.89
CA GLN A 239 -7.26 3.17 12.97
C GLN A 239 -5.75 3.37 12.85
N LEU A 240 -5.25 4.62 12.88
CA LEU A 240 -3.80 4.87 12.93
C LEU A 240 -3.17 4.32 14.22
N LEU A 241 -3.87 4.40 15.36
CA LEU A 241 -3.37 3.85 16.62
C LEU A 241 -3.29 2.32 16.56
N ILE A 242 -4.31 1.66 16.00
CA ILE A 242 -4.29 0.21 15.80
C ILE A 242 -3.18 -0.19 14.80
N GLU A 243 -2.98 0.58 13.73
CA GLU A 243 -1.90 0.34 12.76
C GLU A 243 -0.53 0.44 13.42
N THR A 244 -0.26 1.50 14.17
CA THR A 244 1.02 1.67 14.88
C THR A 244 1.29 0.53 15.86
N ILE A 245 0.26 0.06 16.59
CA ILE A 245 0.38 -1.12 17.45
C ILE A 245 0.65 -2.38 16.63
N ALA A 246 -0.08 -2.58 15.53
CA ALA A 246 0.07 -3.75 14.66
C ALA A 246 1.47 -3.81 14.03
N GLU A 247 1.99 -2.70 13.53
CA GLU A 247 3.36 -2.60 13.00
C GLU A 247 4.37 -2.89 14.10
N ARG A 248 4.25 -2.25 15.27
CA ARG A 248 5.21 -2.46 16.37
C ARG A 248 5.27 -3.91 16.82
N VAL A 249 4.14 -4.58 17.01
CA VAL A 249 4.17 -6.01 17.38
C VAL A 249 4.75 -6.89 16.28
N GLN A 250 4.56 -6.55 15.00
CA GLN A 250 5.17 -7.26 13.87
C GLN A 250 6.69 -7.05 13.83
N PHE A 251 7.17 -5.84 14.07
CA PHE A 251 8.60 -5.55 14.21
C PHE A 251 9.26 -6.28 15.39
N LEU A 252 8.46 -6.64 16.40
CA LEU A 252 8.88 -7.48 17.53
C LEU A 252 8.65 -8.98 17.28
N GLY A 253 8.40 -9.38 16.03
CA GLY A 253 8.27 -10.78 15.63
C GLY A 253 6.90 -11.42 15.89
N ALA A 254 5.89 -10.68 16.39
CA ALA A 254 4.55 -11.20 16.68
C ALA A 254 3.56 -10.99 15.52
N PHE A 255 3.83 -11.62 14.38
CA PHE A 255 3.04 -11.48 13.14
C PHE A 255 1.57 -11.90 13.29
N GLY A 256 1.27 -12.94 14.06
CA GLY A 256 -0.08 -13.40 14.35
C GLY A 256 -0.90 -12.35 15.09
N ALA A 257 -0.30 -11.68 16.08
CA ALA A 257 -0.95 -10.59 16.80
C ALA A 257 -1.22 -9.38 15.90
N GLY A 258 -0.22 -8.99 15.08
CA GLY A 258 -0.38 -7.89 14.11
C GLY A 258 -1.47 -8.17 13.07
N ALA A 259 -1.52 -9.40 12.53
CA ALA A 259 -2.55 -9.81 11.58
C ALA A 259 -3.97 -9.75 12.20
N ARG A 260 -4.14 -10.17 13.46
CA ARG A 260 -5.43 -10.03 14.17
C ARG A 260 -5.86 -8.57 14.29
N LEU A 261 -4.95 -7.67 14.65
CA LEU A 261 -5.22 -6.24 14.74
C LEU A 261 -5.67 -5.64 13.40
N ARG A 262 -5.00 -6.01 12.31
CA ARG A 262 -5.43 -5.60 10.95
C ARG A 262 -6.83 -6.11 10.61
N GLY A 263 -7.22 -7.27 11.13
CA GLY A 263 -8.59 -7.78 11.00
C GLY A 263 -9.64 -6.97 11.73
N LEU A 264 -9.36 -6.56 12.96
CA LEU A 264 -10.24 -5.65 13.70
C LEU A 264 -10.37 -4.30 12.99
N MET A 265 -9.28 -3.80 12.39
CA MET A 265 -9.32 -2.59 11.55
C MET A 265 -10.20 -2.78 10.32
N ALA A 266 -10.11 -3.92 9.63
CA ALA A 266 -10.95 -4.23 8.47
C ALA A 266 -12.43 -4.32 8.86
N GLN A 267 -12.74 -4.95 10.00
CA GLN A 267 -14.12 -5.02 10.54
C GLN A 267 -14.68 -3.63 10.81
N ASN A 268 -13.89 -2.78 11.48
CA ASN A 268 -14.26 -1.39 11.73
C ASN A 268 -14.49 -0.64 10.41
N ARG A 269 -13.59 -0.78 9.42
CA ARG A 269 -13.75 -0.13 8.12
C ARG A 269 -15.05 -0.54 7.41
N VAL A 270 -15.41 -1.82 7.46
CA VAL A 270 -16.70 -2.31 6.94
C VAL A 270 -17.86 -1.65 7.70
N GLN A 271 -17.81 -1.59 9.03
CA GLN A 271 -18.85 -0.94 9.83
C GLN A 271 -19.02 0.54 9.48
N GLU A 272 -17.91 1.27 9.30
CA GLU A 272 -17.89 2.70 9.01
C GLU A 272 -18.46 3.02 7.63
N LEU A 273 -18.11 2.25 6.61
CA LEU A 273 -18.44 2.57 5.21
C LEU A 273 -19.68 1.85 4.67
N ARG A 274 -20.10 0.71 5.26
CA ARG A 274 -21.27 -0.02 4.75
C ARG A 274 -22.54 0.81 4.92
N ARG A 275 -23.45 0.71 3.94
CA ARG A 275 -24.79 1.32 3.96
C ARG A 275 -24.81 2.86 4.03
N ILE A 276 -23.76 3.53 3.57
CA ILE A 276 -23.77 4.96 3.29
C ILE A 276 -23.37 5.20 1.83
N PRO A 277 -23.82 6.30 1.21
CA PRO A 277 -23.21 6.76 -0.03
C PRO A 277 -21.75 7.15 0.24
N LEU A 278 -20.88 6.79 -0.70
CA LEU A 278 -19.46 7.06 -0.70
C LEU A 278 -19.16 8.21 -1.66
N GLU A 279 -18.25 9.09 -1.24
CA GLU A 279 -17.93 10.32 -1.97
C GLU A 279 -17.04 10.07 -3.20
N SER A 280 -16.24 9.00 -3.19
CA SER A 280 -15.27 8.69 -4.23
C SER A 280 -15.02 7.17 -4.33
N ALA A 281 -14.48 6.74 -5.48
CA ALA A 281 -14.10 5.34 -5.66
C ALA A 281 -12.94 4.93 -4.73
N LEU A 282 -12.18 5.86 -4.17
CA LEU A 282 -11.17 5.57 -3.15
C LEU A 282 -11.82 4.99 -1.88
N TRP A 283 -12.94 5.56 -1.42
CA TRP A 283 -13.69 4.98 -0.30
C TRP A 283 -14.29 3.62 -0.66
N LEU A 284 -14.73 3.44 -1.91
CA LEU A 284 -15.18 2.14 -2.40
C LEU A 284 -14.05 1.11 -2.36
N LYS A 285 -12.84 1.47 -2.84
CA LYS A 285 -11.63 0.66 -2.77
C LYS A 285 -11.38 0.18 -1.34
N HIS A 286 -11.41 1.09 -0.36
CA HIS A 286 -11.23 0.73 1.04
C HIS A 286 -12.31 -0.23 1.59
N LEU A 287 -13.58 -0.02 1.21
CA LEU A 287 -14.66 -0.92 1.61
C LEU A 287 -14.50 -2.31 0.99
N LEU A 288 -14.20 -2.39 -0.32
CA LEU A 288 -13.98 -3.65 -1.01
C LEU A 288 -12.73 -4.36 -0.48
N GLY A 289 -11.62 -3.65 -0.27
CA GLY A 289 -10.41 -4.23 0.33
C GLY A 289 -10.64 -4.77 1.74
N ALA A 290 -11.45 -4.08 2.56
CA ALA A 290 -11.83 -4.60 3.87
C ALA A 290 -12.68 -5.88 3.79
N TYR A 291 -13.63 -5.96 2.85
CA TYR A 291 -14.37 -7.21 2.61
C TYR A 291 -13.46 -8.34 2.09
N ALA A 292 -12.51 -8.03 1.21
CA ALA A 292 -11.54 -8.99 0.69
C ALA A 292 -10.64 -9.53 1.82
N TRP A 293 -10.14 -8.65 2.69
CA TRP A 293 -9.31 -9.02 3.84
C TRP A 293 -10.03 -9.98 4.78
N LEU A 294 -11.31 -9.70 5.05
CA LEU A 294 -12.20 -10.51 5.90
C LEU A 294 -12.80 -11.73 5.19
N GLU A 295 -12.42 -11.97 3.93
CA GLU A 295 -12.93 -13.06 3.09
C GLU A 295 -14.48 -13.10 3.01
N GLN A 296 -15.13 -11.94 3.03
CA GLN A 296 -16.59 -11.80 2.93
C GLN A 296 -17.06 -11.77 1.47
N ASP A 297 -16.79 -12.84 0.73
CA ASP A 297 -16.94 -12.92 -0.73
C ASP A 297 -18.33 -12.49 -1.23
N ARG A 298 -19.41 -12.90 -0.55
CA ARG A 298 -20.78 -12.52 -0.93
C ARG A 298 -21.01 -11.00 -0.79
N ALA A 299 -20.49 -10.39 0.28
CA ALA A 299 -20.62 -8.96 0.50
C ALA A 299 -19.77 -8.18 -0.51
N LEU A 300 -18.53 -8.64 -0.75
CA LEU A 300 -17.60 -8.10 -1.74
C LEU A 300 -18.24 -8.03 -3.13
N ARG A 301 -18.70 -9.18 -3.67
CA ARG A 301 -19.32 -9.27 -5.01
C ARG A 301 -20.57 -8.40 -5.12
N ARG A 302 -21.45 -8.41 -4.11
CA ARG A 302 -22.66 -7.60 -4.10
C ARG A 302 -22.35 -6.10 -4.10
N THR A 303 -21.39 -5.66 -3.30
CA THR A 303 -20.99 -4.25 -3.24
C THR A 303 -20.29 -3.81 -4.52
N ALA A 304 -19.46 -4.66 -5.14
CA ALA A 304 -18.87 -4.36 -6.44
C ALA A 304 -19.93 -4.24 -7.55
N ALA A 305 -20.92 -5.15 -7.57
CA ALA A 305 -22.02 -5.11 -8.54
C ALA A 305 -22.89 -3.85 -8.37
N ARG A 306 -23.19 -3.46 -7.13
CA ARG A 306 -24.01 -2.29 -6.78
C ARG A 306 -23.21 -1.32 -5.89
N PRO A 307 -22.25 -0.59 -6.45
CA PRO A 307 -21.34 0.24 -5.67
C PRO A 307 -22.09 1.44 -5.10
N PRO A 308 -21.92 1.76 -3.81
CA PRO A 308 -22.58 2.91 -3.19
C PRO A 308 -21.87 4.25 -3.53
N VAL A 309 -21.41 4.45 -4.76
CA VAL A 309 -20.73 5.67 -5.24
C VAL A 309 -21.41 6.16 -6.51
N ASP A 310 -21.44 7.48 -6.73
CA ASP A 310 -22.01 8.08 -7.93
C ASP A 310 -21.10 7.86 -9.15
N THR A 311 -21.52 6.97 -10.05
CA THR A 311 -20.81 6.63 -11.30
C THR A 311 -21.24 7.48 -12.49
N SER A 312 -21.93 8.60 -12.27
CA SER A 312 -22.28 9.54 -13.36
C SER A 312 -21.10 10.37 -13.86
N ASP A 313 -19.99 10.34 -13.13
CA ASP A 313 -18.68 10.86 -13.54
C ASP A 313 -17.88 9.74 -14.23
N PRO A 314 -17.45 9.92 -15.49
CA PRO A 314 -16.74 8.87 -16.22
C PRO A 314 -15.43 8.43 -15.54
N ALA A 315 -14.73 9.33 -14.83
CA ALA A 315 -13.54 8.97 -14.08
C ALA A 315 -13.87 7.99 -12.94
N VAL A 316 -14.95 8.25 -12.19
CA VAL A 316 -15.44 7.36 -11.14
C VAL A 316 -15.97 6.04 -11.74
N ALA A 317 -16.66 6.09 -12.89
CA ALA A 317 -17.14 4.90 -13.57
C ALA A 317 -15.98 3.97 -13.96
N ARG A 318 -14.89 4.53 -14.52
CA ARG A 318 -13.65 3.80 -14.85
C ARG A 318 -13.01 3.16 -13.63
N GLN A 319 -12.88 3.91 -12.54
CA GLN A 319 -12.36 3.40 -11.26
C GLN A 319 -13.22 2.24 -10.70
N VAL A 320 -14.55 2.38 -10.75
CA VAL A 320 -15.49 1.36 -10.29
C VAL A 320 -15.40 0.08 -11.13
N GLU A 321 -15.27 0.22 -12.44
CA GLU A 321 -15.12 -0.93 -13.32
C GLU A 321 -13.83 -1.69 -13.06
N LYS A 322 -12.72 -0.97 -12.92
CA LYS A 322 -11.44 -1.55 -12.51
C LYS A 322 -11.60 -2.34 -11.20
N LEU A 323 -12.24 -1.75 -10.19
CA LEU A 323 -12.48 -2.44 -8.91
C LEU A 323 -13.40 -3.67 -9.04
N ARG A 324 -14.35 -3.67 -9.99
CA ARG A 324 -15.16 -4.86 -10.31
C ARG A 324 -14.30 -5.96 -10.92
N ALA A 325 -13.40 -5.61 -11.83
CA ALA A 325 -12.45 -6.54 -12.41
C ALA A 325 -11.53 -7.15 -11.35
N ASP A 326 -11.02 -6.35 -10.41
CA ASP A 326 -10.26 -6.87 -9.27
C ASP A 326 -11.07 -7.86 -8.42
N VAL A 327 -12.37 -7.58 -8.20
CA VAL A 327 -13.25 -8.45 -7.41
C VAL A 327 -13.54 -9.76 -8.15
N ALA A 328 -13.65 -9.74 -9.47
CA ALA A 328 -13.76 -10.94 -10.28
C ALA A 328 -12.49 -11.79 -10.16
N LEU A 329 -11.31 -11.17 -10.31
CA LEU A 329 -10.02 -11.86 -10.17
C LEU A 329 -9.86 -12.48 -8.78
N PHE A 330 -10.19 -11.73 -7.72
CA PHE A 330 -10.16 -12.24 -6.35
C PHE A 330 -11.11 -13.43 -6.13
N GLY A 331 -12.17 -13.50 -6.94
CA GLY A 331 -13.11 -14.63 -7.02
C GLY A 331 -12.66 -15.78 -7.93
N GLY A 332 -11.49 -15.69 -8.56
CA GLY A 332 -10.92 -16.70 -9.46
C GLY A 332 -11.17 -16.48 -10.96
N ASP A 333 -11.79 -15.36 -11.35
CA ASP A 333 -12.12 -15.05 -12.75
C ASP A 333 -11.24 -13.90 -13.29
N PRO A 334 -10.20 -14.18 -14.11
CA PRO A 334 -9.32 -13.16 -14.64
C PRO A 334 -9.92 -12.41 -15.85
N GLU A 335 -11.01 -12.88 -16.44
CA GLU A 335 -11.49 -12.37 -17.73
C GLU A 335 -11.93 -10.90 -17.66
N PRO A 336 -12.68 -10.43 -16.64
CA PRO A 336 -13.01 -9.02 -16.51
C PRO A 336 -11.79 -8.11 -16.38
N LEU A 337 -10.68 -8.60 -15.82
CA LEU A 337 -9.41 -7.86 -15.75
C LEU A 337 -8.77 -7.71 -17.12
N ARG A 338 -8.74 -8.77 -17.93
CA ARG A 338 -8.21 -8.74 -19.30
C ARG A 338 -9.01 -7.81 -20.20
N VAL A 339 -10.33 -7.90 -20.15
CA VAL A 339 -11.24 -7.01 -20.90
C VAL A 339 -11.01 -5.55 -20.50
N HIS A 340 -10.87 -5.29 -19.20
CA HIS A 340 -10.57 -3.94 -18.72
C HIS A 340 -9.21 -3.44 -19.21
N ALA A 341 -8.16 -4.27 -19.13
CA ALA A 341 -6.81 -3.94 -19.58
C ALA A 341 -6.76 -3.63 -21.09
N ALA A 342 -7.36 -4.49 -21.92
CA ALA A 342 -7.43 -4.31 -23.37
C ALA A 342 -8.11 -2.99 -23.74
N ARG A 343 -9.28 -2.71 -23.13
CA ARG A 343 -9.97 -1.44 -23.37
C ARG A 343 -9.15 -0.23 -22.92
N ARG A 344 -8.45 -0.32 -21.79
CA ARG A 344 -7.57 0.75 -21.31
C ARG A 344 -6.38 1.00 -22.27
N ALA A 345 -5.84 -0.05 -22.87
CA ALA A 345 -4.79 0.08 -23.88
C ALA A 345 -5.32 0.75 -25.17
N GLU A 346 -6.51 0.36 -25.64
CA GLU A 346 -7.18 1.01 -26.78
C GLU A 346 -7.47 2.49 -26.52
N GLU A 347 -8.02 2.79 -25.33
CA GLU A 347 -8.28 4.16 -24.88
C GLU A 347 -6.98 4.98 -24.87
N ALA A 348 -5.90 4.46 -24.27
CA ALA A 348 -4.59 5.11 -24.24
C ALA A 348 -4.04 5.39 -25.65
N ALA A 349 -4.16 4.43 -26.57
CA ALA A 349 -3.74 4.60 -27.96
C ALA A 349 -4.56 5.66 -28.69
N ALA A 350 -5.89 5.69 -28.49
CA ALA A 350 -6.77 6.69 -29.09
C ALA A 350 -6.45 8.13 -28.64
N TRP A 351 -5.81 8.30 -27.48
CA TRP A 351 -5.37 9.60 -26.98
C TRP A 351 -3.93 9.96 -27.35
N GLY A 352 -3.25 9.17 -28.18
CA GLY A 352 -1.82 9.41 -28.49
C GLY A 352 -0.88 9.11 -27.31
N ALA A 353 -1.40 8.52 -26.23
CA ALA A 353 -0.66 8.12 -25.04
C ALA A 353 -0.28 6.62 -25.09
N ALA A 354 -0.15 6.06 -26.29
CA ALA A 354 0.28 4.68 -26.48
C ALA A 354 1.69 4.50 -25.91
N LEU A 355 1.86 3.50 -25.04
CA LEU A 355 3.17 3.11 -24.52
C LEU A 355 3.68 1.92 -25.34
N PRO A 356 4.72 2.08 -26.18
CA PRO A 356 5.22 0.98 -27.02
C PRO A 356 5.60 -0.28 -26.21
N ALA A 357 6.09 -0.08 -25.00
CA ALA A 357 6.44 -1.14 -24.07
C ALA A 357 5.22 -1.99 -23.63
N GLU A 358 3.99 -1.46 -23.69
CA GLU A 358 2.76 -2.21 -23.40
C GLU A 358 2.47 -3.24 -24.49
N GLN A 359 2.65 -2.87 -25.77
CA GLN A 359 2.52 -3.83 -26.87
C GLN A 359 3.55 -4.94 -26.75
N ARG A 360 4.79 -4.59 -26.39
CA ARG A 360 5.85 -5.58 -26.19
C ARG A 360 5.51 -6.58 -25.07
N MET A 361 4.90 -6.12 -23.98
CA MET A 361 4.41 -6.99 -22.91
C MET A 361 3.36 -7.98 -23.41
N ALA A 362 2.39 -7.51 -24.19
CA ALA A 362 1.35 -8.38 -24.75
C ALA A 362 1.94 -9.44 -25.69
N GLU A 363 2.89 -9.06 -26.55
CA GLU A 363 3.60 -10.00 -27.45
C GLU A 363 4.38 -11.08 -26.69
N LEU A 364 5.01 -10.70 -25.57
CA LEU A 364 5.76 -11.64 -24.74
C LEU A 364 4.81 -12.56 -23.98
N VAL A 365 3.71 -12.07 -23.40
CA VAL A 365 2.94 -12.83 -22.40
C VAL A 365 1.70 -13.54 -22.96
N ALA A 366 1.03 -12.97 -23.95
CA ALA A 366 -0.28 -13.48 -24.39
C ALA A 366 -0.20 -14.92 -24.92
N GLY A 367 -1.00 -15.81 -24.31
CA GLY A 367 -1.04 -17.24 -24.66
C GLY A 367 0.25 -18.01 -24.36
N ARG A 368 1.22 -17.41 -23.65
CA ARG A 368 2.50 -18.06 -23.31
C ARG A 368 2.48 -18.72 -21.95
N ARG A 369 3.34 -19.72 -21.76
CA ARG A 369 3.69 -20.25 -20.45
C ARG A 369 4.75 -19.35 -19.84
N VAL A 370 4.45 -18.75 -18.69
CA VAL A 370 5.34 -17.79 -18.02
C VAL A 370 5.89 -18.37 -16.71
N ALA A 371 7.20 -18.44 -16.55
CA ALA A 371 7.85 -18.72 -15.28
C ALA A 371 8.11 -17.42 -14.52
N VAL A 372 7.57 -17.27 -13.32
CA VAL A 372 7.85 -16.19 -12.39
C VAL A 372 8.79 -16.71 -11.31
N VAL A 373 9.97 -16.13 -11.23
CA VAL A 373 10.99 -16.53 -10.26
C VAL A 373 11.18 -15.44 -9.23
N GLY A 374 10.84 -15.77 -7.98
CA GLY A 374 10.99 -14.87 -6.85
C GLY A 374 12.42 -14.74 -6.34
N PRO A 375 12.64 -13.84 -5.36
CA PRO A 375 13.97 -13.49 -4.90
C PRO A 375 14.49 -14.40 -3.77
N ALA A 376 13.76 -15.45 -3.38
CA ALA A 376 14.19 -16.31 -2.28
C ALA A 376 15.49 -17.05 -2.66
N ALA A 377 16.35 -17.30 -1.68
CA ALA A 377 17.63 -17.97 -1.89
C ALA A 377 17.50 -19.39 -2.46
N GLY A 378 16.35 -20.03 -2.24
CA GLY A 378 16.15 -21.45 -2.52
C GLY A 378 16.94 -22.29 -1.52
N GLY A 379 16.23 -22.99 -0.64
CA GLY A 379 16.88 -23.89 0.32
C GLY A 379 17.03 -25.28 -0.27
N GLN A 380 18.21 -25.91 -0.07
CA GLN A 380 18.37 -27.34 -0.39
C GLN A 380 17.32 -28.21 0.30
N GLU A 381 16.84 -27.81 1.48
CA GLU A 381 15.81 -28.52 2.24
C GLU A 381 14.38 -28.38 1.66
N LEU A 382 14.13 -27.35 0.84
CA LEU A 382 12.78 -26.98 0.38
C LEU A 382 12.43 -27.53 -1.02
N GLY A 383 13.23 -28.49 -1.51
CA GLY A 383 12.99 -29.15 -2.79
C GLY A 383 13.26 -28.27 -4.02
N ASP A 384 14.03 -27.19 -3.85
CA ASP A 384 14.41 -26.25 -4.92
C ASP A 384 15.63 -26.72 -5.75
N GLN A 385 16.10 -27.96 -5.50
CA GLN A 385 17.19 -28.54 -6.28
C GLN A 385 16.70 -28.82 -7.71
N ASP A 386 17.48 -28.37 -8.68
CA ASP A 386 17.32 -28.68 -10.11
C ASP A 386 16.04 -28.13 -10.80
N LEU A 387 15.48 -27.02 -10.32
CA LEU A 387 14.35 -26.34 -10.97
C LEU A 387 14.74 -25.53 -12.21
N GLY A 388 16.03 -25.31 -12.47
CA GLY A 388 16.52 -24.43 -13.52
C GLY A 388 16.15 -24.89 -14.92
N GLU A 389 16.25 -26.19 -15.20
CA GLU A 389 15.81 -26.76 -16.49
C GLU A 389 14.30 -26.58 -16.70
N LEU A 390 13.51 -26.77 -15.64
CA LEU A 390 12.06 -26.56 -15.69
C LEU A 390 11.74 -25.09 -15.93
N ILE A 391 12.40 -24.16 -15.25
CA ILE A 391 12.22 -22.71 -15.43
C ILE A 391 12.53 -22.31 -16.88
N ASP A 392 13.65 -22.77 -17.43
CA ASP A 392 14.07 -22.44 -18.80
C ASP A 392 13.17 -23.09 -19.86
N SER A 393 12.39 -24.13 -19.49
CA SER A 393 11.40 -24.77 -20.38
C SER A 393 10.13 -23.95 -20.65
N TYR A 394 9.90 -22.87 -19.90
CA TYR A 394 8.78 -21.95 -20.14
C TYR A 394 9.04 -21.10 -21.40
N ASP A 395 8.02 -20.42 -21.93
CA ASP A 395 8.19 -19.54 -23.08
C ASP A 395 8.83 -18.20 -22.68
N VAL A 396 8.52 -17.74 -21.46
CA VAL A 396 8.96 -16.46 -20.90
C VAL A 396 9.39 -16.65 -19.45
N VAL A 397 10.51 -16.05 -19.08
CA VAL A 397 11.03 -16.05 -17.71
C VAL A 397 11.01 -14.62 -17.15
N VAL A 398 10.32 -14.46 -16.02
CA VAL A 398 10.14 -13.19 -15.31
C VAL A 398 10.90 -13.23 -13.99
N ARG A 399 11.68 -12.19 -13.70
CA ARG A 399 12.42 -12.03 -12.44
C ARG A 399 12.17 -10.68 -11.80
N THR A 400 12.57 -10.55 -10.54
CA THR A 400 12.64 -9.27 -9.84
C THR A 400 14.06 -8.73 -9.85
N ASN A 401 14.22 -7.42 -10.02
CA ASN A 401 15.44 -6.64 -9.77
C ASN A 401 16.74 -7.19 -10.40
N LEU A 402 16.69 -7.72 -11.62
CA LEU A 402 17.90 -8.20 -12.31
C LEU A 402 18.81 -7.01 -12.70
N ARG A 403 19.96 -6.85 -12.04
CA ARG A 403 20.94 -5.78 -12.35
C ARG A 403 22.29 -6.30 -12.84
N ARG A 404 22.51 -7.60 -12.72
CA ARG A 404 23.75 -8.29 -13.03
C ARG A 404 23.40 -9.60 -13.75
N PRO A 405 24.32 -10.15 -14.55
CA PRO A 405 24.15 -11.50 -15.08
C PRO A 405 23.88 -12.50 -13.95
N LEU A 406 23.06 -13.51 -14.26
CA LEU A 406 22.81 -14.60 -13.31
C LEU A 406 24.11 -15.35 -13.02
N ASP A 407 24.26 -15.79 -11.78
CA ASP A 407 25.39 -16.61 -11.35
C ASP A 407 25.37 -17.97 -12.06
N PRO A 408 26.38 -18.29 -12.88
CA PRO A 408 26.44 -19.58 -13.57
C PRO A 408 26.38 -20.78 -12.62
N GLU A 409 26.96 -20.66 -11.41
CA GLU A 409 26.98 -21.74 -10.42
C GLU A 409 25.57 -22.11 -9.92
N ARG A 410 24.61 -21.18 -10.04
CA ARG A 410 23.22 -21.39 -9.63
C ARG A 410 22.28 -21.74 -10.77
N SER A 411 22.77 -21.87 -11.99
CA SER A 411 21.95 -22.10 -13.19
C SER A 411 21.06 -23.34 -13.07
N ALA A 412 21.55 -24.41 -12.44
CA ALA A 412 20.76 -25.63 -12.19
C ALA A 412 19.54 -25.36 -11.28
N GLN A 413 19.63 -24.41 -10.36
CA GLN A 413 18.54 -24.07 -9.44
C GLN A 413 17.57 -23.06 -10.06
N ILE A 414 18.10 -21.95 -10.56
CA ILE A 414 17.28 -20.78 -10.92
C ILE A 414 17.04 -20.63 -12.42
N GLY A 415 17.73 -21.40 -13.26
CA GLY A 415 17.71 -21.26 -14.72
C GLY A 415 18.65 -20.15 -15.21
N THR A 416 18.81 -20.07 -16.53
CA THR A 416 19.81 -19.21 -17.19
C THR A 416 19.20 -18.00 -17.90
N ARG A 417 17.89 -18.02 -18.15
CA ARG A 417 17.22 -16.97 -18.94
C ARG A 417 16.51 -15.93 -18.08
N THR A 418 16.38 -14.72 -18.59
CA THR A 418 15.40 -13.73 -18.14
C THR A 418 14.89 -12.96 -19.34
N ASP A 419 13.58 -12.82 -19.48
CA ASP A 419 12.94 -12.09 -20.58
C ASP A 419 12.36 -10.76 -20.07
N ILE A 420 11.78 -10.78 -18.86
CA ILE A 420 11.17 -9.61 -18.24
C ILE A 420 11.71 -9.45 -16.81
N SER A 421 12.08 -8.24 -16.43
CA SER A 421 12.52 -7.93 -15.07
C SER A 421 11.69 -6.81 -14.44
N TYR A 422 11.18 -7.05 -13.23
CA TYR A 422 10.39 -6.07 -12.48
C TYR A 422 11.23 -5.36 -11.43
N TYR A 423 11.14 -4.03 -11.40
CA TYR A 423 11.91 -3.19 -10.49
C TYR A 423 10.98 -2.42 -9.54
N ALA A 424 11.41 -2.29 -8.28
CA ALA A 424 10.85 -1.27 -7.41
C ALA A 424 11.27 0.12 -7.94
N ALA A 425 10.52 1.15 -7.56
CA ALA A 425 10.80 2.51 -8.02
C ALA A 425 12.23 2.97 -7.70
N LEU A 426 12.64 2.81 -6.44
CA LEU A 426 13.96 3.22 -5.97
C LEU A 426 15.08 2.43 -6.66
N ASP A 427 14.86 1.13 -6.84
CA ASP A 427 15.78 0.22 -7.50
C ASP A 427 16.02 0.61 -8.96
N LEU A 428 14.95 0.94 -9.68
CA LEU A 428 15.03 1.42 -11.05
C LEU A 428 15.81 2.73 -11.13
N ILE A 429 15.51 3.71 -10.26
CA ILE A 429 16.13 5.03 -10.30
C ILE A 429 17.62 4.94 -9.94
N ARG A 430 17.99 4.19 -8.90
CA ARG A 430 19.39 4.03 -8.48
C ARG A 430 20.20 3.13 -9.41
N GLY A 431 19.56 2.18 -10.09
CA GLY A 431 20.19 1.19 -10.94
C GLY A 431 20.00 1.41 -12.44
N TYR A 432 19.50 2.58 -12.86
CA TYR A 432 19.03 2.80 -14.23
C TYR A 432 20.07 2.43 -15.29
N ASP A 433 21.31 2.90 -15.15
CA ASP A 433 22.38 2.64 -16.13
C ASP A 433 22.72 1.15 -16.24
N GLN A 434 22.75 0.42 -15.12
CA GLN A 434 23.00 -1.02 -15.11
C GLN A 434 21.85 -1.79 -15.75
N ILE A 435 20.60 -1.36 -15.50
CA ILE A 435 19.41 -1.94 -16.11
C ILE A 435 19.40 -1.71 -17.62
N ALA A 436 19.73 -0.48 -18.06
CA ALA A 436 19.84 -0.13 -19.46
C ALA A 436 20.90 -1.01 -20.16
N GLN A 437 22.09 -1.16 -19.57
CA GLN A 437 23.14 -2.03 -20.10
C GLN A 437 22.70 -3.50 -20.17
N THR A 438 21.96 -3.98 -19.16
CA THR A 438 21.41 -5.34 -19.13
C THR A 438 20.45 -5.55 -20.30
N VAL A 439 19.57 -4.59 -20.57
CA VAL A 439 18.65 -4.63 -21.71
C VAL A 439 19.40 -4.56 -23.05
N GLU A 440 20.35 -3.63 -23.19
CA GLU A 440 21.13 -3.44 -24.42
C GLU A 440 21.96 -4.68 -24.79
N SER A 441 22.43 -5.43 -23.79
CA SER A 441 23.13 -6.71 -24.00
C SER A 441 22.21 -7.87 -24.39
N GLY A 442 20.89 -7.67 -24.40
CA GLY A 442 19.89 -8.70 -24.71
C GLY A 442 19.58 -9.65 -23.56
N GLN A 443 20.10 -9.40 -22.35
CA GLN A 443 19.81 -10.22 -21.17
C GLN A 443 18.40 -10.04 -20.62
N VAL A 444 17.74 -8.92 -20.94
CA VAL A 444 16.35 -8.62 -20.60
C VAL A 444 15.71 -7.96 -21.81
N GLN A 445 14.51 -8.42 -22.18
CA GLN A 445 13.77 -7.85 -23.30
C GLN A 445 12.86 -6.68 -22.86
N LEU A 446 12.42 -6.69 -21.60
CA LEU A 446 11.52 -5.68 -21.05
C LEU A 446 11.78 -5.43 -19.56
N ALA A 447 11.99 -4.17 -19.18
CA ALA A 447 12.00 -3.74 -17.79
C ALA A 447 10.61 -3.22 -17.40
N VAL A 448 10.09 -3.61 -16.24
CA VAL A 448 8.77 -3.18 -15.77
C VAL A 448 8.87 -2.47 -14.43
N THR A 449 8.17 -1.35 -14.28
CA THR A 449 8.08 -0.59 -13.01
C THR A 449 6.65 -0.15 -12.70
N ARG A 450 6.48 0.52 -11.54
CA ARG A 450 5.18 0.95 -11.04
C ARG A 450 4.64 2.14 -11.83
N PRO A 451 3.32 2.25 -12.05
CA PRO A 451 2.71 3.36 -12.78
C PRO A 451 3.08 4.73 -12.22
N HIS A 452 3.11 4.87 -10.90
CA HIS A 452 3.38 6.15 -10.25
C HIS A 452 4.83 6.62 -10.39
N CYS A 453 5.72 5.82 -11.00
CA CYS A 453 7.08 6.22 -11.32
C CYS A 453 7.17 7.03 -12.62
N LEU A 454 6.11 7.04 -13.43
CA LEU A 454 6.08 7.76 -14.71
C LEU A 454 6.59 9.21 -14.61
N PRO A 455 6.19 10.02 -13.60
CA PRO A 455 6.68 11.40 -13.49
C PRO A 455 8.20 11.51 -13.45
N ALA A 456 8.93 10.49 -12.94
CA ALA A 456 10.39 10.51 -12.84
C ALA A 456 11.10 10.39 -14.21
N PHE A 457 10.36 10.18 -15.30
CA PHE A 457 10.90 10.01 -16.65
C PHE A 457 10.24 10.98 -17.62
N GLU A 458 11.01 11.91 -18.16
CA GLU A 458 10.54 12.83 -19.20
C GLU A 458 10.37 12.10 -20.55
N HIS A 459 11.34 11.24 -20.89
CA HIS A 459 11.37 10.45 -22.11
C HIS A 459 11.70 8.99 -21.77
N PRO A 460 10.72 8.18 -21.34
CA PRO A 460 11.00 6.80 -21.01
C PRO A 460 11.46 6.02 -22.26
N PRO A 461 12.50 5.19 -22.15
CA PRO A 461 12.97 4.39 -23.28
C PRO A 461 11.93 3.31 -23.64
N SER A 462 11.96 2.84 -24.89
CA SER A 462 11.01 1.86 -25.40
C SER A 462 11.05 0.50 -24.68
N TRP A 463 12.17 0.18 -24.01
CA TRP A 463 12.33 -1.03 -23.21
C TRP A 463 11.79 -0.92 -21.78
N LEU A 464 11.42 0.28 -21.33
CA LEU A 464 10.87 0.51 -19.99
C LEU A 464 9.34 0.60 -20.05
N ARG A 465 8.68 -0.35 -19.39
CA ARG A 465 7.23 -0.37 -19.21
C ARG A 465 6.83 0.15 -17.83
N PHE A 466 5.85 1.04 -17.80
CA PHE A 466 5.08 1.35 -16.60
C PHE A 466 3.82 0.49 -16.62
N ALA A 467 3.67 -0.41 -15.64
CA ALA A 467 2.45 -1.22 -15.55
C ALA A 467 1.23 -0.28 -15.48
N PRO A 468 0.14 -0.53 -16.23
CA PRO A 468 -0.93 0.45 -16.40
C PRO A 468 -1.70 0.70 -15.11
N PHE A 469 -1.90 -0.32 -14.28
CA PHE A 469 -2.56 -0.20 -12.98
C PHE A 469 -2.16 -1.36 -12.06
N GLU A 470 -2.43 -1.23 -10.76
CA GLU A 470 -2.08 -2.21 -9.72
C GLU A 470 -3.33 -2.78 -9.05
N PHE A 471 -3.26 -3.97 -8.46
CA PHE A 471 -4.38 -4.60 -7.75
C PHE A 471 -4.98 -3.69 -6.67
N GLY A 472 -6.30 -3.50 -6.69
CA GLY A 472 -6.98 -2.50 -5.87
C GLY A 472 -7.50 -2.97 -4.52
N LEU A 473 -7.62 -4.28 -4.28
CA LEU A 473 -8.32 -4.79 -3.08
C LEU A 473 -7.41 -5.00 -1.86
N HIS A 474 -6.17 -4.49 -1.88
CA HIS A 474 -5.38 -4.44 -0.67
C HIS A 474 -6.06 -3.51 0.36
N PHE A 475 -6.24 -4.01 1.58
CA PHE A 475 -6.85 -3.23 2.66
C PHE A 475 -5.88 -2.17 3.19
N ARG A 476 -4.60 -2.54 3.35
CA ARG A 476 -3.51 -1.70 3.82
C ARG A 476 -2.27 -1.88 2.97
N GLY A 477 -1.43 -0.85 2.93
CA GLY A 477 -0.17 -0.88 2.20
C GLY A 477 -0.36 -0.95 0.69
N ALA A 478 0.56 -1.63 0.03
CA ALA A 478 0.55 -1.98 -1.37
C ALA A 478 0.88 -3.48 -1.53
N PRO A 479 0.55 -4.10 -2.67
CA PRO A 479 0.89 -5.50 -2.88
C PRO A 479 2.40 -5.72 -2.94
N LEU A 480 2.83 -6.92 -2.54
CA LEU A 480 4.23 -7.33 -2.61
C LEU A 480 4.68 -7.51 -4.07
N GLY A 481 6.00 -7.54 -4.31
CA GLY A 481 6.57 -7.65 -5.67
C GLY A 481 5.98 -8.80 -6.48
N ILE A 482 5.91 -10.00 -5.91
CA ILE A 482 5.35 -11.19 -6.57
C ILE A 482 3.88 -10.99 -6.93
N GLN A 483 3.05 -10.53 -6.00
CA GLN A 483 1.62 -10.32 -6.22
C GLN A 483 1.38 -9.25 -7.29
N ARG A 484 2.23 -8.21 -7.35
CA ARG A 484 2.20 -7.21 -8.42
C ARG A 484 2.52 -7.83 -9.77
N ILE A 485 3.54 -8.69 -9.86
CA ILE A 485 3.91 -9.40 -11.09
C ILE A 485 2.76 -10.30 -11.55
N LEU A 486 2.24 -11.15 -10.67
CA LEU A 486 1.16 -12.07 -10.99
C LEU A 486 -0.09 -11.31 -11.48
N TYR A 487 -0.47 -10.24 -10.78
CA TYR A 487 -1.59 -9.40 -11.18
C TYR A 487 -1.39 -8.75 -12.56
N ASP A 488 -0.17 -8.26 -12.83
CA ASP A 488 0.16 -7.61 -14.10
C ASP A 488 0.19 -8.61 -15.27
N LEU A 489 0.79 -9.79 -15.09
CA LEU A 489 0.79 -10.85 -16.09
C LEU A 489 -0.62 -11.32 -16.46
N LEU A 490 -1.52 -11.45 -15.48
CA LEU A 490 -2.89 -11.92 -15.71
C LEU A 490 -3.73 -10.97 -16.60
N GLN A 491 -3.33 -9.69 -16.72
CA GLN A 491 -3.95 -8.73 -17.64
C GLN A 491 -3.75 -9.10 -19.11
N HIS A 492 -2.68 -9.86 -19.41
CA HIS A 492 -2.25 -10.20 -20.77
C HIS A 492 -2.66 -11.61 -21.21
N GLY A 493 -3.37 -12.36 -20.36
CA GLY A 493 -3.89 -13.69 -20.71
C GLY A 493 -2.81 -14.73 -21.04
N PRO A 494 -1.87 -15.03 -20.11
CA PRO A 494 -0.95 -16.15 -20.27
C PRO A 494 -1.71 -17.48 -20.30
N ALA A 495 -1.12 -18.48 -20.97
CA ALA A 495 -1.65 -19.85 -20.96
C ALA A 495 -1.41 -20.54 -19.62
N GLU A 496 -0.28 -20.24 -18.97
CA GLU A 496 0.13 -20.79 -17.68
C GLU A 496 1.04 -19.78 -16.96
N ILE A 497 0.95 -19.71 -15.64
CA ILE A 497 1.96 -19.04 -14.80
C ILE A 497 2.53 -20.06 -13.81
N GLY A 498 3.80 -20.42 -13.97
CA GLY A 498 4.57 -21.16 -12.98
C GLY A 498 5.22 -20.21 -11.98
N LEU A 499 5.12 -20.47 -10.67
CA LEU A 499 5.74 -19.64 -9.62
C LEU A 499 6.83 -20.43 -8.89
N PHE A 500 8.05 -19.90 -8.91
CA PHE A 500 9.26 -20.53 -8.37
C PHE A 500 9.95 -19.59 -7.37
N HIS A 501 10.70 -20.16 -6.42
CA HIS A 501 11.55 -19.41 -5.47
C HIS A 501 10.86 -18.19 -4.80
N ALA A 502 9.60 -18.36 -4.42
CA ALA A 502 8.81 -17.35 -3.72
C ALA A 502 8.34 -17.91 -2.37
N ASP A 503 9.05 -17.55 -1.30
CA ASP A 503 8.80 -18.03 0.05
C ASP A 503 7.93 -17.08 0.89
N PHE A 504 7.59 -15.91 0.34
CA PHE A 504 6.83 -14.86 1.03
C PHE A 504 7.42 -14.51 2.41
N TYR A 505 8.76 -14.47 2.52
CA TYR A 505 9.52 -14.22 3.75
C TYR A 505 9.43 -15.33 4.82
N ALA A 506 8.88 -16.50 4.50
CA ALA A 506 8.77 -17.63 5.43
C ALA A 506 10.00 -18.56 5.44
N GLY A 507 10.99 -18.30 4.58
CA GLY A 507 12.31 -18.92 4.62
C GLY A 507 13.21 -18.37 5.72
N GLU A 508 14.39 -18.96 5.87
CA GLU A 508 15.40 -18.54 6.87
C GLU A 508 16.23 -17.35 6.41
N GLU A 509 16.32 -17.14 5.09
CA GLU A 509 16.98 -16.00 4.47
C GLU A 509 15.93 -15.06 3.86
N THR A 510 16.11 -13.75 4.00
CA THR A 510 15.13 -12.77 3.49
C THR A 510 15.12 -12.77 1.97
N LEU A 511 16.31 -12.89 1.36
CA LEU A 511 16.58 -12.75 -0.07
C LEU A 511 17.80 -13.60 -0.43
N ALA A 512 17.88 -14.00 -1.70
CA ALA A 512 19.04 -14.68 -2.24
C ALA A 512 20.32 -13.82 -2.14
N PRO A 513 21.50 -14.45 -1.95
CA PRO A 513 22.77 -13.74 -2.01
C PRO A 513 22.91 -12.90 -3.29
N GLY A 514 23.34 -11.64 -3.13
CA GLY A 514 23.52 -10.69 -4.24
C GLY A 514 22.23 -10.05 -4.79
N TYR A 515 21.05 -10.37 -4.25
CA TYR A 515 19.80 -9.74 -4.68
C TYR A 515 19.71 -8.27 -4.23
N ARG A 516 20.06 -7.99 -2.97
CA ARG A 516 20.26 -6.67 -2.39
C ARG A 516 21.34 -6.75 -1.31
N ASP A 517 22.29 -5.83 -1.34
CA ASP A 517 23.43 -5.79 -0.43
C ASP A 517 23.10 -5.07 0.91
N ASP A 518 21.91 -4.44 1.00
CA ASP A 518 21.46 -3.66 2.17
C ASP A 518 21.02 -4.55 3.35
N ALA A 519 21.01 -3.97 4.55
CA ALA A 519 20.64 -4.63 5.80
C ALA A 519 19.32 -5.44 5.68
N LEU A 520 19.41 -6.74 5.91
CA LEU A 520 18.28 -7.69 5.88
C LEU A 520 17.51 -7.75 7.22
N GLN A 521 17.97 -7.02 8.22
CA GLN A 521 17.36 -6.93 9.55
C GLN A 521 16.59 -5.63 9.70
N PHE A 522 15.57 -5.62 10.54
CA PHE A 522 14.87 -4.39 10.89
C PHE A 522 15.80 -3.38 11.56
N GLY A 523 15.59 -2.10 11.27
CA GLY A 523 16.37 -1.03 11.88
C GLY A 523 16.35 0.26 11.07
N PRO A 524 17.14 1.26 11.48
CA PRO A 524 17.19 2.54 10.80
C PRO A 524 17.56 2.40 9.32
N HIS A 525 16.79 3.04 8.45
CA HIS A 525 16.93 3.03 6.98
C HIS A 525 16.94 1.63 6.33
N SER A 526 16.49 0.60 7.05
CA SER A 526 16.49 -0.77 6.55
C SER A 526 15.33 -0.99 5.59
N GLN A 527 15.63 -1.60 4.44
CA GLN A 527 14.60 -2.05 3.51
C GLN A 527 13.79 -3.23 4.06
N ALA A 528 14.32 -3.95 5.06
CA ALA A 528 13.58 -4.98 5.76
C ALA A 528 12.34 -4.42 6.46
N ASN A 529 12.27 -3.11 6.71
CA ASN A 529 11.10 -2.48 7.33
C ASN A 529 9.87 -2.45 6.39
N ASP A 530 10.08 -2.42 5.07
CA ASP A 530 9.01 -2.29 4.08
C ASP A 530 7.99 -3.45 4.13
N PRO A 531 8.37 -4.73 4.26
CA PRO A 531 7.47 -5.86 4.51
C PRO A 531 6.42 -5.63 5.61
N VAL A 532 6.74 -4.87 6.65
CA VAL A 532 5.82 -4.58 7.76
C VAL A 532 5.03 -3.30 7.51
N VAL A 533 5.72 -2.21 7.15
CA VAL A 533 5.12 -0.86 7.03
C VAL A 533 4.26 -0.73 5.77
N MET A 534 4.74 -1.28 4.66
CA MET A 534 4.15 -1.03 3.34
C MET A 534 3.32 -2.20 2.82
N HIS A 535 3.33 -3.35 3.48
CA HIS A 535 2.70 -4.57 3.00
C HIS A 535 1.84 -5.24 4.08
N ASP A 536 0.93 -6.13 3.66
CA ASP A 536 0.16 -7.00 4.56
C ASP A 536 0.45 -8.45 4.21
N LEU A 537 1.53 -8.99 4.79
CA LEU A 537 2.02 -10.35 4.49
C LEU A 537 0.91 -11.41 4.58
N SER A 538 0.01 -11.27 5.55
CA SER A 538 -1.11 -12.21 5.74
C SER A 538 -2.11 -12.15 4.59
N PHE A 539 -2.50 -10.95 4.17
CA PHE A 539 -3.40 -10.76 3.03
C PHE A 539 -2.76 -11.19 1.72
N GLU A 540 -1.52 -10.78 1.48
CA GLU A 540 -0.77 -11.06 0.24
C GLU A 540 -0.54 -12.56 0.06
N PHE A 541 -0.27 -13.30 1.15
CA PHE A 541 -0.21 -14.76 1.16
C PHE A 541 -1.55 -15.38 0.75
N ARG A 542 -2.66 -14.99 1.42
CA ARG A 542 -4.00 -15.52 1.10
C ARG A 542 -4.42 -15.19 -0.33
N PHE A 543 -4.09 -14.00 -0.83
CA PHE A 543 -4.39 -13.60 -2.20
C PHE A 543 -3.71 -14.56 -3.19
N THR A 544 -2.41 -14.84 -3.04
CA THR A 544 -1.71 -15.80 -3.90
C THR A 544 -2.30 -17.20 -3.78
N GLN A 545 -2.64 -17.67 -2.58
CA GLN A 545 -3.34 -18.97 -2.41
C GLN A 545 -4.67 -19.03 -3.14
N ARG A 546 -5.39 -17.91 -3.28
CA ARG A 546 -6.64 -17.86 -4.07
C ARG A 546 -6.37 -18.01 -5.56
N LEU A 547 -5.30 -17.38 -6.07
CA LEU A 547 -4.88 -17.56 -7.47
C LEU A 547 -4.49 -19.02 -7.77
N VAL A 548 -3.77 -19.67 -6.85
CA VAL A 548 -3.42 -21.10 -6.96
C VAL A 548 -4.67 -21.98 -6.96
N ARG A 549 -5.59 -21.78 -6.00
CA ARG A 549 -6.86 -22.54 -5.94
C ARG A 549 -7.76 -22.35 -7.16
N ALA A 550 -7.67 -21.20 -7.82
CA ALA A 550 -8.39 -20.92 -9.06
C ALA A 550 -7.72 -21.51 -10.31
N GLY A 551 -6.55 -22.15 -10.17
CA GLY A 551 -5.78 -22.68 -11.29
C GLY A 551 -5.12 -21.61 -12.15
N LEU A 552 -4.98 -20.38 -11.64
CA LEU A 552 -4.36 -19.26 -12.37
C LEU A 552 -2.83 -19.22 -12.20
N VAL A 553 -2.31 -19.88 -11.16
CA VAL A 553 -0.89 -19.95 -10.83
C VAL A 553 -0.57 -21.36 -10.36
N THR A 554 0.48 -21.97 -10.90
CA THR A 554 1.01 -23.26 -10.48
C THR A 554 2.28 -23.02 -9.67
N PRO A 555 2.29 -23.24 -8.34
CA PRO A 555 3.49 -23.05 -7.54
C PRO A 555 4.40 -24.27 -7.62
N HIS A 556 5.72 -24.05 -7.55
CA HIS A 556 6.75 -25.08 -7.57
C HIS A 556 7.75 -24.89 -6.41
N GLY A 557 8.40 -25.97 -5.99
CA GLY A 557 9.44 -25.95 -4.95
C GLY A 557 9.00 -25.24 -3.67
N THR A 558 9.83 -24.33 -3.17
CA THR A 558 9.57 -23.50 -1.99
C THR A 558 8.22 -22.78 -2.07
N ALA A 559 7.82 -22.29 -3.25
CA ALA A 559 6.54 -21.60 -3.40
C ALA A 559 5.37 -22.56 -3.17
N ALA A 560 5.46 -23.80 -3.64
CA ALA A 560 4.43 -24.82 -3.43
C ALA A 560 4.33 -25.21 -1.96
N GLU A 561 5.47 -25.40 -1.29
CA GLU A 561 5.51 -25.70 0.14
C GLU A 561 4.85 -24.61 0.97
N VAL A 562 5.28 -23.35 0.79
CA VAL A 562 4.77 -22.23 1.57
C VAL A 562 3.29 -21.98 1.29
N LEU A 563 2.87 -21.99 0.02
CA LEU A 563 1.45 -21.80 -0.34
C LEU A 563 0.56 -22.98 0.04
N GLY A 564 1.15 -24.13 0.39
CA GLY A 564 0.46 -25.27 0.99
C GLY A 564 0.11 -25.09 2.47
N LEU A 565 0.71 -24.10 3.16
CA LEU A 565 0.42 -23.81 4.57
C LEU A 565 -0.96 -23.17 4.75
N SER A 566 -1.62 -23.40 5.88
CA SER A 566 -2.71 -22.52 6.30
C SER A 566 -2.21 -21.12 6.65
N ALA A 567 -3.09 -20.11 6.64
CA ALA A 567 -2.71 -18.74 7.03
C ALA A 567 -2.12 -18.67 8.45
N GLN A 568 -2.60 -19.50 9.39
CA GLN A 568 -2.06 -19.57 10.74
C GLN A 568 -0.67 -20.20 10.76
N GLN A 569 -0.46 -21.30 10.03
CA GLN A 569 0.87 -21.93 9.92
C GLN A 569 1.88 -21.03 9.23
N TYR A 570 1.47 -20.28 8.20
CA TYR A 570 2.32 -19.29 7.56
C TYR A 570 2.74 -18.20 8.54
N LEU A 571 1.81 -17.62 9.29
CA LEU A 571 2.12 -16.62 10.31
C LEU A 571 3.05 -17.19 11.39
N GLN A 572 2.77 -18.38 11.91
CA GLN A 572 3.64 -19.05 12.88
C GLN A 572 5.06 -19.27 12.32
N ARG A 573 5.17 -19.67 11.05
CA ARG A 573 6.47 -19.84 10.39
C ARG A 573 7.22 -18.51 10.26
N LEU A 574 6.52 -17.39 10.02
CA LEU A 574 7.14 -16.06 10.08
C LEU A 574 7.70 -15.77 11.49
N GLU A 575 6.96 -16.11 12.53
CA GLU A 575 7.39 -15.87 13.92
C GLU A 575 8.58 -16.78 14.34
N ASP A 576 8.63 -18.03 13.86
CA ASP A 576 9.62 -19.02 14.31
C ASP A 576 10.91 -19.05 13.47
N ARG A 577 10.81 -18.79 12.17
CA ARG A 577 11.89 -19.04 11.21
C ARG A 577 12.31 -17.84 10.40
N SER A 578 11.41 -16.86 10.20
CA SER A 578 11.73 -15.72 9.35
C SER A 578 12.87 -14.90 9.97
N PRO A 579 13.78 -14.37 9.14
CA PRO A 579 14.72 -13.33 9.56
C PRO A 579 14.01 -12.07 10.06
N LEU A 580 12.72 -11.90 9.73
CA LEU A 580 11.89 -10.83 10.25
C LEU A 580 11.45 -11.05 11.71
N SER A 581 11.72 -12.19 12.34
CA SER A 581 11.29 -12.44 13.74
C SER A 581 12.21 -11.81 14.80
N GLY A 582 13.37 -11.26 14.41
CA GLY A 582 14.31 -10.54 15.30
C GLY A 582 14.93 -11.37 16.44
N SER A 583 14.56 -12.65 16.59
CA SER A 583 14.80 -13.45 17.80
C SER A 583 16.13 -14.21 17.82
N ARG A 584 16.95 -14.17 16.77
CA ARG A 584 18.11 -15.08 16.61
C ARG A 584 19.49 -14.50 16.95
N HIS A 585 19.63 -13.28 17.45
CA HIS A 585 20.96 -12.69 17.70
C HIS A 585 21.19 -12.05 19.09
N GLY A 586 20.51 -12.57 20.11
CA GLY A 586 20.83 -12.29 21.52
C GLY A 586 21.81 -13.30 22.09
#